data_AF-A0A959YPU3-F1
#
_entry.id   AF-A0A959YPU3-F1
#
_cell.length_a   1.000
_cell.length_b   1.000
_cell.length_c   1.000
_cell.angle_alpha   90.00
_cell.angle_beta   90.00
_cell.angle_gamma   90.00
#
_symmetry.space_group_name_H-M   'P 1'
#
loop_
_entity.id
_entity.type
_entity.pdbx_description
1 polymer ?
#
loop_
_entity_poly.entity_id
_entity_poly.type
_entity_poly.pdbx_seq_one_letter_code
_entity_poly.pdbx_strand_id
1 'polypeptide(L)'
;VPMIKDGIKAIRYFSSKGIRTNCTLIFSAGQALLAAKAGATYISPFLGRLDDVSTDGLNLIEEIRIIFDNYLFDTEILAASIRHPMHIINCAKIGADVMTGPLSAITALIKHPLTDIGLAQFLADHAKNK
;
A
#
# COMPACT_ATOMS: atom_id res chain seq x y z
N VAL A 1 -12.62 9.66 -2.29
CA VAL A 1 -13.98 9.55 -1.73
C VAL A 1 -13.91 8.74 -0.43
N PRO A 2 -14.42 9.22 0.71
CA PRO A 2 -14.33 8.47 1.97
C PRO A 2 -15.28 7.25 1.99
N MET A 3 -14.91 6.22 2.76
CA MET A 3 -15.72 5.03 3.01
C MET A 3 -16.91 5.34 3.93
N ILE A 4 -17.98 5.90 3.34
CA ILE A 4 -19.28 6.15 3.98
C ILE A 4 -20.39 5.89 2.97
N LYS A 5 -21.65 5.76 3.43
CA LYS A 5 -22.81 5.46 2.58
C LYS A 5 -22.92 6.36 1.34
N ASP A 6 -22.83 7.67 1.51
CA ASP A 6 -22.92 8.59 0.37
C ASP A 6 -21.64 8.61 -0.47
N GLY A 7 -20.49 8.23 0.11
CA GLY A 7 -19.26 7.99 -0.61
C GLY A 7 -19.36 6.82 -1.57
N ILE A 8 -20.00 5.72 -1.16
CA ILE A 8 -20.27 4.56 -2.03
C ILE A 8 -21.20 4.95 -3.19
N LYS A 9 -22.27 5.71 -2.93
CA LYS A 9 -23.14 6.24 -3.99
C LYS A 9 -22.36 7.13 -4.96
N ALA A 10 -21.49 7.99 -4.43
CA ALA A 10 -20.66 8.87 -5.24
C ALA A 10 -19.68 8.08 -6.12
N ILE A 11 -19.01 7.05 -5.57
CA ILE A 11 -18.12 6.16 -6.35
C ILE A 11 -18.89 5.53 -7.51
N ARG A 12 -20.08 4.99 -7.26
CA ARG A 12 -20.92 4.39 -8.31
C ARG A 12 -21.28 5.40 -9.40
N TYR A 13 -21.65 6.61 -9.01
CA TYR A 13 -21.98 7.69 -9.95
C TYR A 13 -20.77 8.15 -10.77
N PHE A 14 -19.60 8.30 -10.16
CA PHE A 14 -18.38 8.71 -10.87
C PHE A 14 -17.86 7.62 -11.80
N SER A 15 -17.86 6.37 -11.33
CA SER A 15 -17.44 5.21 -12.11
C SER A 15 -18.29 5.01 -13.36
N SER A 16 -19.62 5.17 -13.27
CA SER A 16 -20.51 5.09 -14.44
C SER A 16 -20.30 6.21 -15.48
N LYS A 17 -19.53 7.24 -15.13
CA LYS A 17 -19.11 8.35 -15.99
C LYS A 17 -17.65 8.26 -16.43
N GLY A 18 -16.96 7.15 -16.13
CA GLY A 18 -15.55 6.96 -16.45
C GLY A 18 -14.60 7.81 -15.60
N ILE A 19 -15.08 8.40 -14.51
CA ILE A 19 -14.24 9.20 -13.60
C ILE A 19 -13.61 8.25 -12.59
N ARG A 20 -12.27 8.19 -12.60
CA ARG A 20 -11.50 7.36 -11.66
C ARG A 20 -11.70 7.84 -10.23
N THR A 21 -11.82 6.90 -9.30
CA THR A 21 -12.00 7.23 -7.87
C THR A 21 -11.06 6.42 -6.99
N ASN A 22 -10.52 7.07 -5.96
CA ASN A 22 -9.86 6.40 -4.84
C ASN A 22 -10.79 6.42 -3.62
N CYS A 23 -11.17 5.25 -3.09
CA CYS A 23 -11.91 5.13 -1.84
C CYS A 23 -10.96 5.07 -0.63
N THR A 24 -11.05 6.05 0.26
CA THR A 24 -10.12 6.22 1.40
C THR A 24 -10.81 5.95 2.75
N LEU A 25 -10.02 5.90 3.84
CA LEU A 25 -10.48 5.56 5.20
C LEU A 25 -11.07 4.15 5.30
N ILE A 26 -10.41 3.16 4.69
CA ILE A 26 -10.78 1.74 4.79
C ILE A 26 -9.99 1.10 5.94
N PHE A 27 -10.71 0.38 6.80
CA PHE A 27 -10.19 -0.29 8.00
C PHE A 27 -10.67 -1.75 8.12
N SER A 28 -11.44 -2.26 7.15
CA SER A 28 -11.86 -3.66 7.12
C SER A 28 -12.03 -4.19 5.70
N ALA A 29 -11.91 -5.51 5.52
CA ALA A 29 -12.09 -6.17 4.24
C ALA A 29 -13.51 -5.99 3.66
N GLY A 30 -14.54 -5.95 4.52
CA GLY A 30 -15.91 -5.69 4.10
C GLY A 30 -16.11 -4.29 3.50
N GLN A 31 -15.40 -3.28 4.01
CA GLN A 31 -15.39 -1.94 3.43
C GLN A 31 -14.71 -1.94 2.06
N ALA A 32 -13.54 -2.58 1.94
CA ALA A 32 -12.83 -2.74 0.67
C ALA A 32 -13.72 -3.40 -0.41
N LEU A 33 -14.38 -4.50 -0.05
CA LEU A 33 -15.30 -5.21 -0.93
C LEU A 33 -16.45 -4.32 -1.43
N LEU A 34 -17.02 -3.50 -0.55
CA LEU A 34 -18.11 -2.59 -0.92
C LEU A 34 -17.64 -1.49 -1.89
N ALA A 35 -16.45 -0.92 -1.66
CA ALA A 35 -15.87 0.07 -2.57
C ALA A 35 -15.55 -0.52 -3.95
N ALA A 36 -14.97 -1.73 -4.00
CA ALA A 36 -14.69 -2.43 -5.25
C ALA A 36 -15.97 -2.69 -6.05
N LYS A 37 -17.02 -3.23 -5.40
CA LYS A 37 -18.33 -3.46 -6.04
C LYS A 37 -19.02 -2.17 -6.51
N ALA A 38 -18.72 -1.03 -5.88
CA ALA A 38 -19.21 0.27 -6.35
C ALA A 38 -18.50 0.77 -7.60
N GLY A 39 -17.37 0.16 -7.99
CA GLY A 39 -16.57 0.53 -9.16
C GLY A 39 -15.42 1.49 -8.83
N ALA A 40 -14.88 1.41 -7.60
CA ALA A 40 -13.69 2.19 -7.25
C ALA A 40 -12.49 1.77 -8.11
N THR A 41 -11.67 2.72 -8.54
CA THR A 41 -10.41 2.41 -9.24
C THR A 41 -9.32 2.02 -8.25
N TYR A 42 -9.23 2.75 -7.14
CA TYR A 42 -8.34 2.42 -6.02
C TYR A 42 -9.13 2.31 -4.74
N ILE A 43 -8.64 1.48 -3.82
CA ILE A 43 -8.98 1.54 -2.40
C ILE A 43 -7.73 1.86 -1.58
N SER A 44 -7.89 2.62 -0.49
CA SER A 44 -6.81 2.96 0.43
C SER A 44 -7.10 2.44 1.84
N PRO A 45 -6.74 1.18 2.15
CA PRO A 45 -6.68 0.65 3.52
C PRO A 45 -5.57 1.32 4.34
N PHE A 46 -5.87 1.74 5.58
CA PHE A 46 -4.97 2.51 6.44
C PHE A 46 -4.29 1.60 7.48
N LEU A 47 -3.32 0.79 7.05
CA LEU A 47 -2.69 -0.21 7.93
C LEU A 47 -2.00 0.41 9.15
N GLY A 48 -1.19 1.46 8.97
CA GLY A 48 -0.45 2.06 10.09
C GLY A 48 -1.29 2.88 11.05
N ARG A 49 -2.62 2.95 10.87
CA ARG A 49 -3.55 3.43 11.91
C ARG A 49 -4.19 2.26 12.68
N LEU A 50 -4.25 1.08 12.08
CA LEU A 50 -4.64 -0.14 12.77
C LEU A 50 -3.53 -0.57 13.74
N ASP A 51 -2.28 -0.47 13.31
CA ASP A 51 -1.13 -0.77 14.17
C ASP A 51 -1.11 0.14 15.42
N ASP A 52 -1.48 1.42 15.27
CA ASP A 52 -1.57 2.39 16.38
C ASP A 52 -2.60 1.98 17.45
N VAL A 53 -3.58 1.13 17.09
CA VAL A 53 -4.61 0.60 17.99
C VAL A 53 -4.45 -0.91 18.23
N SER A 54 -3.22 -1.42 18.10
CA SER A 54 -2.85 -2.82 18.36
C SER A 54 -3.61 -3.85 17.51
N THR A 55 -4.00 -3.47 16.30
CA THR A 55 -4.59 -4.36 15.29
C THR A 55 -3.59 -4.57 14.17
N ASP A 56 -3.41 -5.82 13.72
CA ASP A 56 -2.49 -6.12 12.62
C ASP A 56 -2.98 -5.51 11.30
N GLY A 57 -2.35 -4.40 10.89
CA GLY A 57 -2.68 -3.72 9.65
C GLY A 57 -2.24 -4.47 8.40
N LEU A 58 -1.24 -5.37 8.48
CA LEU A 58 -0.79 -6.17 7.35
C LEU A 58 -1.79 -7.29 7.05
N ASN A 59 -2.37 -7.91 8.07
CA ASN A 59 -3.44 -8.90 7.90
C ASN A 59 -4.62 -8.33 7.10
N LEU A 60 -4.98 -7.05 7.29
CA LEU A 60 -6.02 -6.41 6.48
C LEU A 60 -5.65 -6.38 4.98
N ILE A 61 -4.39 -6.08 4.64
CA ILE A 61 -3.96 -6.05 3.23
C ILE A 61 -4.02 -7.45 2.63
N GLU A 62 -3.63 -8.47 3.39
CA GLU A 62 -3.68 -9.88 2.99
C GLU A 62 -5.12 -10.36 2.74
N GLU A 63 -6.04 -10.10 3.67
CA GLU A 63 -7.46 -10.42 3.51
C GLU A 63 -8.06 -9.77 2.25
N ILE A 64 -7.77 -8.48 2.04
CA ILE A 64 -8.25 -7.74 0.86
C ILE A 64 -7.67 -8.36 -0.42
N ARG A 65 -6.38 -8.67 -0.45
CA ARG A 65 -5.73 -9.29 -1.61
C ARG A 65 -6.39 -10.60 -1.98
N ILE A 66 -6.58 -11.50 -1.02
CA ILE A 66 -7.25 -12.79 -1.21
C ILE A 66 -8.65 -12.59 -1.79
N ILE A 67 -9.43 -11.67 -1.22
CA ILE A 67 -10.79 -11.37 -1.71
C ILE A 67 -10.75 -10.83 -3.14
N PHE A 68 -9.83 -9.91 -3.44
CA PHE A 68 -9.75 -9.29 -4.75
C PHE A 68 -9.35 -10.29 -5.83
N ASP A 69 -8.44 -11.21 -5.51
CA ASP A 69 -8.03 -12.28 -6.42
C ASP A 69 -9.16 -13.28 -6.66
N ASN A 70 -9.91 -13.66 -5.61
CA ASN A 70 -11.04 -14.57 -5.72
C ASN A 70 -12.16 -14.06 -6.63
N TYR A 71 -12.40 -12.74 -6.64
CA TYR A 71 -13.45 -12.12 -7.45
C TYR A 71 -12.94 -11.46 -8.73
N LEU A 72 -11.63 -11.51 -8.98
CA LEU A 72 -10.96 -10.85 -10.12
C LEU A 72 -11.34 -9.36 -10.21
N PHE A 73 -11.26 -8.64 -9.10
CA PHE A 73 -11.52 -7.20 -9.11
C PHE A 73 -10.40 -6.45 -9.84
N ASP A 74 -10.76 -5.56 -10.76
CA ASP A 74 -9.84 -4.60 -11.38
C ASP A 74 -9.47 -3.43 -10.44
N THR A 75 -10.13 -3.33 -9.29
CA THR A 75 -9.82 -2.32 -8.27
C THR A 75 -8.43 -2.58 -7.69
N GLU A 76 -7.57 -1.57 -7.72
CA GLU A 76 -6.20 -1.65 -7.21
C GLU A 76 -6.14 -1.36 -5.70
N ILE A 77 -5.36 -2.15 -4.98
CA ILE A 77 -5.07 -2.00 -3.55
C ILE A 77 -3.94 -0.98 -3.39
N LEU A 78 -4.28 0.20 -2.88
CA LEU A 78 -3.32 1.25 -2.53
C LEU A 78 -3.03 1.19 -1.02
N ALA A 79 -2.03 0.42 -0.61
CA ALA A 79 -1.60 0.34 0.79
C ALA A 79 -1.21 1.73 1.32
N ALA A 80 -2.02 2.27 2.25
CA ALA A 80 -1.89 3.63 2.75
C ALA A 80 -1.57 3.66 4.25
N SER A 81 -1.17 4.84 4.74
CA SER A 81 -0.68 4.98 6.12
C SER A 81 0.56 4.14 6.40
N ILE A 82 1.45 3.98 5.41
CA ILE A 82 2.78 3.37 5.56
C ILE A 82 3.60 4.18 6.56
N ARG A 83 4.27 3.51 7.51
CA ARG A 83 5.06 4.15 8.58
C ARG A 83 6.56 3.94 8.44
N HIS A 84 6.97 2.76 7.97
CA HIS A 84 8.38 2.36 7.94
C HIS A 84 8.65 1.36 6.79
N PRO A 85 9.93 1.10 6.44
CA PRO A 85 10.30 0.23 5.32
C PRO A 85 9.64 -1.14 5.33
N MET A 86 9.48 -1.75 6.52
CA MET A 86 8.87 -3.08 6.61
C MET A 86 7.40 -3.13 6.20
N HIS A 87 6.64 -2.03 6.31
CA HIS A 87 5.29 -1.99 5.72
C HIS A 87 5.36 -2.09 4.20
N ILE A 88 6.31 -1.38 3.57
CA ILE A 88 6.48 -1.38 2.12
C ILE A 88 6.82 -2.78 1.64
N ILE A 89 7.82 -3.41 2.27
CA ILE A 89 8.26 -4.77 1.92
C ILE A 89 7.15 -5.80 2.12
N ASN A 90 6.43 -5.74 3.23
CA ASN A 90 5.38 -6.73 3.51
C ASN A 90 4.14 -6.52 2.62
N CYS A 91 3.75 -5.28 2.34
CA CYS A 91 2.68 -5.01 1.36
C CYS A 91 3.06 -5.48 -0.04
N ALA A 92 4.32 -5.30 -0.45
CA ALA A 92 4.82 -5.79 -1.73
C ALA A 92 4.81 -7.33 -1.81
N LYS A 93 5.17 -8.03 -0.71
CA LYS A 93 5.10 -9.49 -0.63
C LYS A 93 3.68 -10.03 -0.70
N ILE A 94 2.74 -9.35 -0.06
CA ILE A 94 1.31 -9.70 -0.11
C ILE A 94 0.76 -9.51 -1.53
N GLY A 95 1.25 -8.51 -2.27
CA GLY A 95 0.76 -8.20 -3.62
C GLY A 95 -0.20 -6.99 -3.64
N ALA A 96 0.01 -6.00 -2.78
CA ALA A 96 -0.62 -4.70 -2.94
C ALA A 96 -0.13 -4.03 -4.23
N ASP A 97 -1.05 -3.46 -5.01
CA ASP A 97 -0.76 -2.91 -6.33
C ASP A 97 0.02 -1.59 -6.25
N VAL A 98 -0.29 -0.77 -5.24
CA VAL A 98 0.35 0.53 -5.00
C VAL A 98 0.60 0.72 -3.51
N MET A 99 1.63 1.50 -3.15
CA MET A 99 1.80 2.02 -1.78
C MET A 99 1.82 3.55 -1.78
N THR A 100 1.34 4.18 -0.70
CA THR A 100 1.59 5.61 -0.39
C THR A 100 2.11 5.77 1.03
N GLY A 101 3.14 6.59 1.20
CA GLY A 101 3.86 6.74 2.46
C GLY A 101 4.79 7.94 2.48
N PRO A 102 5.36 8.26 3.65
CA PRO A 102 6.30 9.35 3.79
C PRO A 102 7.63 9.06 3.07
N LEU A 103 8.29 10.12 2.59
CA LEU A 103 9.59 10.02 1.91
C LEU A 103 10.65 9.30 2.76
N SER A 104 10.60 9.45 4.08
CA SER A 104 11.53 8.79 5.01
C SER A 104 11.45 7.26 4.95
N ALA A 105 10.25 6.68 4.85
CA ALA A 105 10.08 5.24 4.74
C ALA A 105 10.63 4.72 3.40
N ILE A 106 10.45 5.48 2.32
CA ILE A 106 10.94 5.14 0.97
C ILE A 106 12.47 5.23 0.91
N THR A 107 13.04 6.36 1.34
CA THR A 107 14.50 6.59 1.32
C THR A 107 15.27 5.74 2.33
N ALA A 108 14.60 5.13 3.30
CA ALA A 108 15.24 4.14 4.16
C ALA A 108 15.45 2.79 3.44
N LEU A 109 14.72 2.47 2.36
CA LEU A 109 14.89 1.21 1.60
C LEU A 109 16.23 1.11 0.88
N ILE A 110 16.82 2.25 0.46
CA ILE A 110 18.12 2.25 -0.24
C ILE A 110 19.31 2.10 0.73
N LYS A 111 19.10 2.26 2.03
CA LYS A 111 20.17 2.24 3.04
C LYS A 111 20.41 0.83 3.56
N HIS A 112 21.64 0.34 3.48
CA HIS A 112 22.04 -0.92 4.10
C HIS A 112 23.52 -0.88 4.50
N PRO A 113 23.89 -1.20 5.77
CA PRO A 113 25.26 -1.03 6.25
C PRO A 113 26.28 -1.87 5.47
N LEU A 114 25.90 -3.07 5.01
CA LEU A 114 26.79 -3.89 4.18
C LEU A 114 27.02 -3.28 2.78
N THR A 115 26.08 -2.49 2.26
CA THR A 115 26.29 -1.77 0.99
C THR A 115 27.35 -0.70 1.16
N ASP A 116 27.27 0.07 2.27
CA ASP A 116 28.24 1.12 2.58
C ASP A 116 29.64 0.53 2.82
N ILE A 117 29.73 -0.56 3.60
CA ILE A 117 30.98 -1.28 3.87
C ILE A 117 31.57 -1.84 2.55
N GLY A 118 30.74 -2.46 1.72
CA GLY A 118 31.18 -3.00 0.43
C GLY A 118 31.73 -1.93 -0.51
N LEU A 119 31.03 -0.79 -0.61
CA LEU A 119 31.49 0.34 -1.43
C LEU A 119 32.82 0.90 -0.92
N ALA A 120 32.97 1.07 0.40
CA ALA A 120 34.21 1.55 0.99
C ALA A 120 35.40 0.60 0.69
N GLN A 121 35.17 -0.71 0.77
CA GLN A 121 36.18 -1.72 0.43
C GLN A 121 36.57 -1.64 -1.06
N PHE A 122 35.60 -1.55 -1.97
CA PHE A 122 35.88 -1.41 -3.41
C PHE A 122 36.72 -0.18 -3.75
N LEU A 123 36.43 0.96 -3.09
CA LEU A 123 37.19 2.19 -3.28
C LEU A 123 38.62 2.08 -2.74
N ALA A 124 38.81 1.43 -1.58
CA ALA A 124 40.13 1.20 -0.99
C ALA A 124 41.00 0.30 -1.85
N ASP A 125 40.44 -0.78 -2.40
CA ASP A 125 41.19 -1.71 -3.25
C ASP A 125 41.51 -1.11 -4.62
N HIS A 126 40.63 -0.28 -5.18
CA HIS A 126 40.94 0.48 -6.41
C HIS A 126 42.11 1.45 -6.21
N ALA A 127 42.18 2.12 -5.06
CA ALA A 127 43.26 3.05 -4.75
C ALA A 127 44.64 2.37 -4.56
N LYS A 128 44.67 1.11 -4.11
CA LYS A 128 45.91 0.33 -3.97
C LYS A 128 46.48 -0.17 -5.29
N ASN A 129 45.64 -0.29 -6.32
CA ASN A 129 46.01 -0.79 -7.65
C ASN A 129 46.34 0.33 -8.65
N LYS A 130 46.52 1.57 -8.17
CA LYS A 130 47.09 2.71 -8.89
C LYS A 130 48.50 2.98 -8.37
#